data_AF-A0A0M3J4X5-F1
#
_entry.id   AF-A0A0M3J4X5-F1
#
_cell.length_a   1.000
_cell.length_b   1.000
_cell.length_c   1.000
_cell.angle_alpha   90.00
_cell.angle_beta   90.00
_cell.angle_gamma   90.00
#
_symmetry.space_group_name_H-M   'P 1'
#
loop_
_entity.id
_entity.type
_entity.pdbx_description
1 polymer ?
#
loop_
_entity_poly.entity_id
_entity_poly.type
_entity_poly.pdbx_seq_one_letter_code
_entity_poly.pdbx_strand_id
1 'polypeptide(L)'
;MESVQDAGIVLLSPMQDTFYAKNMYANFGEIGQNIKELMTDFQRKAQTNQKLESIADMKNFVEQYPQFRKISGTVSKHVMVVGELSRIVSSNSLLEVSEVEQQVACDGEHSHCLNDIRRLLQNQHITDIDACRLVMLYALRFETHTNNDISGLVQLLKRRTSNTRLISAVRAVLDFAGASRRQNDLFGGSAMAMTKRIIKGLKGVENIYTQHEPYLCQLIDSIAKGRLSETAYPHVTAAHSNRIDNVIVFIIGGATYEESRAVYSANERKRTGSGGGNSPAVLLLSTCMLNAKRFGFFIYFMHSFEFCSVSSFVCNSKLFSNLQN
;
A
#
# COMPACT_ATOMS: atom_id res chain seq x y z
N MET A 1 5.05 -30.69 16.43
CA MET A 1 4.38 -29.38 16.30
C MET A 1 5.04 -28.47 17.32
N GLU A 2 6.21 -27.93 16.98
CA GLU A 2 6.95 -27.06 17.89
C GLU A 2 6.20 -25.73 18.01
N SER A 3 5.76 -25.43 19.22
CA SER A 3 5.16 -24.16 19.57
C SER A 3 6.21 -23.06 19.38
N VAL A 4 6.00 -22.21 18.38
CA VAL A 4 6.71 -20.94 18.26
C VAL A 4 6.48 -20.17 19.56
N GLN A 5 7.54 -19.88 20.32
CA GLN A 5 7.46 -18.99 21.48
C GLN A 5 6.78 -17.68 21.06
N ASP A 6 5.74 -17.31 21.80
CA ASP A 6 4.98 -16.07 21.59
C ASP A 6 5.97 -14.90 21.64
N ALA A 7 6.17 -14.24 20.50
CA ALA A 7 7.12 -13.14 20.32
C ALA A 7 6.76 -11.89 21.15
N GLY A 8 5.59 -11.91 21.81
CA GLY A 8 5.05 -10.77 22.53
C GLY A 8 4.76 -9.60 21.59
N ILE A 9 4.78 -8.39 22.15
CA ILE A 9 4.52 -7.15 21.42
C ILE A 9 5.83 -6.64 20.82
N VAL A 10 5.90 -6.55 19.49
CA VAL A 10 7.04 -5.98 18.76
C VAL A 10 6.82 -4.50 18.47
N LEU A 11 7.70 -3.64 19.01
CA LEU A 11 7.67 -2.20 18.71
C LEU A 11 8.51 -1.85 17.47
N LEU A 12 7.86 -1.24 16.49
CA LEU A 12 8.45 -0.68 15.27
C LEU A 12 8.29 0.84 15.27
N SER A 13 9.36 1.56 15.61
CA SER A 13 9.36 3.02 15.63
C SER A 13 10.63 3.55 14.96
N PRO A 14 10.50 4.39 13.92
CA PRO A 14 11.67 4.97 13.24
C PRO A 14 12.46 5.93 14.14
N MET A 15 11.86 6.43 15.23
CA MET A 15 12.55 7.31 16.18
C MET A 15 13.49 6.55 17.13
N GLN A 16 13.22 5.26 17.37
CA GLN A 16 13.93 4.45 18.36
C GLN A 16 14.74 3.31 17.72
N ASP A 17 14.51 3.02 16.44
CA ASP A 17 15.11 1.92 15.72
C ASP A 17 15.70 2.40 14.38
N THR A 18 17.02 2.50 14.34
CA THR A 18 17.75 2.98 13.16
C THR A 18 17.71 2.00 11.99
N PHE A 19 17.61 0.69 12.26
CA PHE A 19 17.45 -0.30 11.19
C PHE A 19 16.07 -0.15 10.56
N TYR A 20 15.01 -0.05 11.38
CA TYR A 20 13.66 0.18 10.89
C TYR A 20 13.55 1.50 10.13
N ALA A 21 14.08 2.60 10.66
CA ALA A 21 14.03 3.91 10.02
C ALA A 21 14.63 3.91 8.60
N LYS A 22 15.73 3.18 8.39
CA LYS A 22 16.39 3.05 7.09
C LYS A 22 15.64 2.14 6.12
N ASN A 23 14.87 1.18 6.63
CA ASN A 23 14.31 0.08 5.84
C ASN A 23 12.79 0.10 5.73
N MET A 24 12.07 0.97 6.45
CA MET A 24 10.60 0.98 6.48
C MET A 24 9.92 1.19 5.12
N TYR A 25 10.66 1.67 4.12
CA TYR A 25 10.20 1.89 2.74
C TYR A 25 10.93 1.04 1.69
N ALA A 26 11.82 0.14 2.13
CA ALA A 26 12.54 -0.79 1.27
C ALA A 26 11.57 -1.86 0.71
N ASN A 27 11.83 -2.33 -0.50
CA ASN A 27 11.08 -3.44 -1.08
C ASN A 27 11.51 -4.80 -0.49
N PHE A 28 10.76 -5.86 -0.79
CA PHE A 28 10.97 -7.18 -0.20
C PHE A 28 12.34 -7.81 -0.55
N GLY A 29 12.89 -7.51 -1.73
CA GLY A 29 14.24 -7.93 -2.12
C GLY A 29 15.33 -7.16 -1.37
N GLU A 30 15.17 -5.83 -1.29
CA GLU A 30 16.09 -4.95 -0.56
C GLU A 30 16.16 -5.29 0.93
N ILE A 31 15.02 -5.51 1.60
CA ILE A 31 15.02 -5.88 3.02
C ILE A 31 15.70 -7.23 3.25
N GLY A 32 15.53 -8.21 2.35
CA GLY A 32 16.21 -9.50 2.44
C GLY A 32 17.73 -9.34 2.42
N GLN A 33 18.25 -8.50 1.52
CA GLN A 33 19.68 -8.19 1.43
C GLN A 33 20.15 -7.40 2.67
N ASN A 34 19.40 -6.40 3.12
CA ASN A 34 19.77 -5.56 4.26
C ASN A 34 19.76 -6.34 5.59
N ILE A 35 18.91 -7.37 5.74
CA ILE A 35 18.95 -8.29 6.88
C ILE A 35 20.20 -9.16 6.85
N LYS A 36 20.59 -9.66 5.67
CA LYS A 36 21.82 -10.43 5.51
C LYS A 36 23.06 -9.62 5.88
N GLU A 37 23.09 -8.34 5.50
CA GLU A 37 24.15 -7.40 5.89
C GLU A 37 24.16 -7.15 7.39
N LEU A 38 22.99 -6.88 8.00
CA LEU A 38 22.84 -6.73 9.45
C LEU A 38 23.37 -7.97 10.20
N MET A 39 23.10 -9.16 9.66
CA MET A 39 23.59 -10.42 10.21
C MET A 39 25.11 -10.54 10.10
N THR A 40 25.68 -10.22 8.94
CA THR A 40 27.12 -10.26 8.69
C THR A 40 27.87 -9.32 9.65
N ASP A 41 27.33 -8.13 9.90
CA ASP A 41 27.89 -7.19 10.88
C ASP A 41 27.81 -7.73 12.31
N PHE A 42 26.75 -8.46 12.65
CA PHE A 42 26.63 -9.12 13.95
C PHE A 42 27.65 -10.25 14.12
N GLN A 43 27.83 -11.10 13.10
CA GLN A 43 28.85 -12.16 13.09
C GLN A 43 30.26 -11.62 13.27
N ARG A 44 30.61 -10.52 12.59
CA ARG A 44 31.90 -9.86 12.74
C ARG A 44 32.15 -9.40 14.17
N LYS A 45 31.12 -8.85 14.84
CA LYS A 45 31.21 -8.41 16.24
C LYS A 45 31.25 -9.56 17.23
N ALA A 46 30.54 -10.65 16.93
CA ALA A 46 30.57 -11.89 17.71
C ALA A 46 31.83 -12.74 17.44
N GLN A 47 32.71 -12.32 16.52
CA GLN A 47 33.94 -13.01 16.15
C GLN A 47 33.73 -14.48 15.75
N THR A 48 32.67 -14.74 14.97
CA THR A 48 32.32 -16.08 14.50
C THR A 48 32.04 -16.07 12.99
N ASN A 49 32.39 -17.17 12.33
CA ASN A 49 32.30 -17.34 10.87
C ASN A 49 31.30 -18.43 10.47
N GLN A 50 30.30 -18.70 11.31
CA GLN A 50 29.27 -19.69 10.99
C GLN A 50 28.56 -19.32 9.68
N LYS A 51 28.33 -20.29 8.81
CA LYS A 51 27.56 -20.06 7.58
C LYS A 51 26.08 -19.95 7.93
N LEU A 52 25.43 -18.85 7.53
CA LEU A 52 24.00 -18.61 7.74
C LEU A 52 23.32 -18.47 6.38
N GLU A 53 22.55 -19.48 5.97
CA GLU A 53 21.95 -19.54 4.64
C GLU A 53 20.45 -19.25 4.66
N SER A 54 19.80 -19.43 5.81
CA SER A 54 18.36 -19.23 5.97
C SER A 54 18.02 -18.27 7.11
N ILE A 55 16.80 -17.72 7.07
CA ILE A 55 16.25 -16.91 8.18
C ILE A 55 16.18 -17.75 9.48
N ALA A 56 15.94 -19.06 9.37
CA ALA A 56 15.94 -19.96 10.51
C ALA A 56 17.34 -20.05 11.16
N ASP A 57 18.40 -20.16 10.35
CA ASP A 57 19.78 -20.15 10.87
C ASP A 57 20.09 -18.83 11.58
N MET A 58 19.66 -17.71 10.98
CA MET A 58 19.85 -16.38 11.57
C MET A 58 19.15 -16.28 12.93
N LYS A 59 17.92 -16.79 13.07
CA LYS A 59 17.20 -16.81 14.34
C LYS A 59 17.96 -17.61 15.40
N ASN A 60 18.31 -18.86 15.09
CA ASN A 60 19.01 -19.77 16.01
C ASN A 60 20.36 -19.21 16.44
N PHE A 61 21.07 -18.53 15.54
CA PHE A 61 22.33 -17.90 15.84
C PHE A 61 22.18 -16.78 16.87
N VAL A 62 21.17 -15.92 16.74
CA VAL A 62 21.01 -14.78 17.65
C VAL A 62 20.69 -15.24 19.08
N GLU A 63 19.98 -16.36 19.23
CA GLU A 63 19.65 -16.98 20.51
C GLU A 63 20.88 -17.52 21.26
N GLN A 64 21.96 -17.87 20.54
CA GLN A 64 23.20 -18.40 21.13
C GLN A 64 24.11 -17.32 21.76
N TYR A 65 23.88 -16.04 21.45
CA TYR A 65 24.76 -14.94 21.88
C TYR A 65 24.02 -13.82 22.64
N PRO A 66 23.36 -14.13 23.77
CA PRO A 66 22.57 -13.15 24.55
C PRO A 66 23.40 -12.04 25.18
N GLN A 67 24.73 -12.22 25.33
CA GLN A 67 25.66 -11.21 25.88
C GLN A 67 25.71 -9.92 25.05
N PHE A 68 25.33 -9.96 23.77
CA PHE A 68 25.22 -8.78 22.90
C PHE A 68 23.81 -8.15 22.91
N ARG A 69 23.16 -8.08 24.08
CA ARG A 69 21.73 -7.75 24.26
C ARG A 69 21.15 -6.68 23.32
N LYS A 70 21.83 -5.54 23.15
CA LYS A 70 21.31 -4.44 22.31
C LYS A 70 21.34 -4.76 20.81
N ILE A 71 22.44 -5.33 20.32
CA ILE A 71 22.60 -5.66 18.89
C ILE A 71 21.82 -6.95 18.58
N SER A 72 21.93 -7.97 19.44
CA SER A 72 21.16 -9.21 19.40
C SER A 72 19.66 -8.92 19.40
N GLY A 73 19.17 -7.97 20.21
CA GLY A 73 17.76 -7.58 20.25
C GLY A 73 17.24 -7.00 18.93
N THR A 74 17.98 -6.07 18.31
CA THR A 74 17.60 -5.51 16.99
C THR A 74 17.62 -6.57 15.89
N VAL A 75 18.68 -7.40 15.85
CA VAL A 75 18.82 -8.47 14.85
C VAL A 75 17.70 -9.49 15.01
N SER A 76 17.49 -10.03 16.22
CA SER A 76 16.42 -10.98 16.55
C SER A 76 15.06 -10.46 16.10
N LYS A 77 14.73 -9.22 16.48
CA LYS A 77 13.45 -8.59 16.14
C LYS A 77 13.21 -8.56 14.63
N HIS A 78 14.16 -8.05 13.85
CA HIS A 78 13.94 -7.86 12.42
C HIS A 78 14.04 -9.16 11.62
N VAL A 79 14.91 -10.09 12.03
CA VAL A 79 14.96 -11.45 11.47
C VAL A 79 13.63 -12.17 11.70
N MET A 80 13.06 -12.05 12.90
CA MET A 80 11.76 -12.65 13.22
C MET A 80 10.63 -12.03 12.38
N VAL A 81 10.54 -10.70 12.30
CA VAL A 81 9.50 -10.02 11.52
C VAL A 81 9.60 -10.39 10.04
N VAL A 82 10.78 -10.31 9.44
CA VAL A 82 10.99 -10.64 8.03
C VAL A 82 10.78 -12.14 7.75
N GLY A 83 11.16 -13.00 8.70
CA GLY A 83 10.87 -14.43 8.64
C GLY A 83 9.38 -14.73 8.59
N GLU A 84 8.60 -14.09 9.45
CA GLU A 84 7.15 -14.29 9.47
C GLU A 84 6.47 -13.68 8.23
N LEU A 85 6.93 -12.51 7.75
CA LEU A 85 6.48 -11.97 6.48
C LEU A 85 6.75 -12.93 5.31
N SER A 86 7.96 -13.49 5.24
CA SER A 86 8.34 -14.47 4.22
C SER A 86 7.46 -15.72 4.28
N ARG A 87 7.24 -16.26 5.48
CA ARG A 87 6.35 -17.40 5.71
C ARG A 87 4.93 -17.12 5.21
N ILE A 88 4.38 -15.95 5.53
CA ILE A 88 3.03 -15.54 5.10
C ILE A 88 2.96 -15.41 3.57
N VAL A 89 3.94 -14.73 2.96
CA VAL A 89 4.03 -14.54 1.50
C VAL A 89 4.01 -15.88 0.77
N SER A 90 4.79 -16.86 1.24
CA SER A 90 4.81 -18.21 0.68
C SER A 90 3.52 -18.98 0.95
N SER A 91 3.02 -18.98 2.19
CA SER A 91 1.85 -19.79 2.57
C SER A 91 0.55 -19.38 1.89
N ASN A 92 0.44 -18.10 1.52
CA ASN A 92 -0.76 -17.53 0.92
C ASN A 92 -0.60 -17.23 -0.58
N SER A 93 0.49 -17.68 -1.22
CA SER A 93 0.80 -17.41 -2.63
C SER A 93 0.75 -15.92 -3.01
N LEU A 94 1.26 -15.04 -2.13
CA LEU A 94 1.05 -13.59 -2.27
C LEU A 94 1.81 -12.97 -3.45
N LEU A 95 2.87 -13.62 -3.96
CA LEU A 95 3.55 -13.15 -5.18
C LEU A 95 2.64 -13.28 -6.41
N GLU A 96 1.94 -14.41 -6.57
CA GLU A 96 0.97 -14.59 -7.66
C GLU A 96 -0.22 -13.63 -7.54
N VAL A 97 -0.73 -13.46 -6.32
CA VAL A 97 -1.81 -12.49 -6.04
C VAL A 97 -1.37 -11.09 -6.40
N SER A 98 -0.18 -10.67 -5.93
CA SER A 98 0.36 -9.34 -6.19
C SER A 98 0.60 -9.12 -7.68
N GLU A 99 1.07 -10.10 -8.43
CA GLU A 99 1.27 -9.97 -9.88
C GLU A 99 -0.05 -9.66 -10.59
N VAL A 100 -1.11 -10.42 -10.30
CA VAL A 100 -2.43 -10.19 -10.89
C VAL A 100 -3.03 -8.85 -10.46
N GLU A 101 -2.82 -8.43 -9.20
CA GLU A 101 -3.23 -7.11 -8.74
C GLU A 101 -2.56 -5.99 -9.54
N GLN A 102 -1.26 -6.11 -9.80
CA GLN A 102 -0.51 -5.12 -10.59
C GLN A 102 -0.98 -5.10 -12.04
N GLN A 103 -1.25 -6.26 -12.64
CA GLN A 103 -1.83 -6.35 -13.98
C GLN A 103 -3.18 -5.63 -14.05
N VAL A 104 -4.10 -5.90 -13.12
CA VAL A 104 -5.43 -5.26 -13.12
C VAL A 104 -5.34 -3.75 -12.86
N ALA A 105 -4.49 -3.32 -11.92
CA ALA A 105 -4.37 -1.91 -11.55
C ALA A 105 -3.67 -1.05 -12.61
N CYS A 106 -2.79 -1.64 -13.42
CA CYS A 106 -1.98 -0.93 -14.40
C CYS A 106 -2.51 -1.17 -15.83
N ASP A 107 -1.79 -1.98 -16.62
CA ASP A 107 -1.98 -2.11 -18.07
C ASP A 107 -2.32 -3.53 -18.53
N GLY A 108 -2.87 -4.35 -17.63
CA GLY A 108 -3.30 -5.71 -17.96
C GLY A 108 -4.45 -5.75 -18.95
N GLU A 109 -4.35 -6.66 -19.92
CA GLU A 109 -5.43 -6.96 -20.87
C GLU A 109 -6.59 -7.64 -20.14
N HIS A 110 -7.83 -7.23 -20.47
CA HIS A 110 -9.04 -7.64 -19.74
C HIS A 110 -9.20 -9.16 -19.68
N SER A 111 -9.02 -9.85 -20.81
CA SER A 111 -9.25 -11.30 -20.91
C SER A 111 -8.24 -12.07 -20.07
N HIS A 112 -6.95 -11.70 -20.12
CA HIS A 112 -5.91 -12.27 -19.28
C HIS A 112 -6.20 -12.05 -17.79
N CYS A 113 -6.48 -10.80 -17.38
CA CYS A 113 -6.82 -10.47 -16.00
C CYS A 113 -8.00 -11.30 -15.48
N LEU A 114 -9.08 -11.41 -16.27
CA LEU A 114 -10.26 -12.20 -15.88
C LEU A 114 -9.93 -13.68 -15.69
N ASN A 115 -9.13 -14.26 -16.61
CA ASN A 115 -8.74 -15.67 -16.54
C ASN A 115 -7.85 -15.95 -15.33
N ASP A 116 -6.87 -15.09 -15.05
CA ASP A 116 -6.00 -15.23 -13.89
C ASP A 116 -6.75 -15.07 -12.57
N ILE A 117 -7.66 -14.11 -12.48
CA ILE A 117 -8.51 -13.96 -11.28
C ILE A 117 -9.35 -15.22 -11.08
N ARG A 118 -10.00 -15.77 -12.12
CA ARG A 118 -10.78 -17.02 -12.00
C ARG A 118 -9.91 -18.19 -11.51
N ARG A 119 -8.68 -18.32 -12.01
CA ARG A 119 -7.70 -19.32 -11.56
C ARG A 119 -7.36 -19.15 -10.08
N LEU A 120 -7.03 -17.93 -9.65
CA LEU A 120 -6.70 -17.64 -8.25
C LEU A 120 -7.90 -17.88 -7.31
N LEU A 121 -9.12 -17.54 -7.73
CA LEU A 121 -10.33 -17.80 -6.94
C LEU A 121 -10.59 -19.29 -6.67
N GLN A 122 -10.00 -20.19 -7.45
CA GLN A 122 -10.08 -21.65 -7.24
C GLN A 122 -8.94 -22.19 -6.37
N ASN A 123 -7.83 -21.45 -6.23
CA ASN A 123 -6.68 -21.85 -5.44
C ASN A 123 -6.96 -21.75 -3.94
N GLN A 124 -6.90 -22.88 -3.22
CA GLN A 124 -7.20 -22.95 -1.78
C GLN A 124 -6.13 -22.31 -0.87
N HIS A 125 -4.92 -22.06 -1.39
CA HIS A 125 -3.86 -21.39 -0.61
C HIS A 125 -4.10 -19.88 -0.42
N ILE A 126 -4.90 -19.27 -1.29
CA ILE A 126 -5.19 -17.83 -1.21
C ILE A 126 -6.18 -17.57 -0.08
N THR A 127 -6.10 -16.43 0.60
CA THR A 127 -7.09 -16.11 1.63
C THR A 127 -8.39 -15.58 1.01
N ASP A 128 -9.52 -15.75 1.70
CA ASP A 128 -10.80 -15.19 1.24
C ASP A 128 -10.76 -13.66 1.10
N ILE A 129 -9.94 -13.00 1.92
CA ILE A 129 -9.75 -11.54 1.87
C ILE A 129 -8.99 -11.15 0.60
N ASP A 130 -7.93 -11.89 0.25
CA ASP A 130 -7.16 -11.64 -0.97
C ASP A 130 -8.02 -11.93 -2.23
N ALA A 131 -8.79 -13.02 -2.22
CA ALA A 131 -9.74 -13.33 -3.29
C ALA A 131 -10.79 -12.22 -3.45
N CYS A 132 -11.37 -11.72 -2.35
CA CYS A 132 -12.28 -10.59 -2.36
C CYS A 132 -11.61 -9.32 -2.92
N ARG A 133 -10.36 -9.04 -2.55
CA ARG A 133 -9.61 -7.87 -3.03
C ARG A 133 -9.39 -7.92 -4.54
N LEU A 134 -9.03 -9.08 -5.10
CA LEU A 134 -8.92 -9.27 -6.54
C LEU A 134 -10.25 -8.96 -7.27
N VAL A 135 -11.38 -9.45 -6.75
CA VAL A 135 -12.70 -9.20 -7.34
C VAL A 135 -13.09 -7.71 -7.23
N MET A 136 -12.82 -7.06 -6.10
CA MET A 136 -13.05 -5.62 -5.93
C MET A 136 -12.22 -4.79 -6.93
N LEU A 137 -10.95 -5.14 -7.11
CA LEU A 137 -10.06 -4.44 -8.02
C LEU A 137 -10.49 -4.62 -9.49
N TYR A 138 -10.86 -5.85 -9.87
CA TYR A 138 -11.44 -6.14 -11.19
C TYR A 138 -12.71 -5.32 -11.42
N ALA A 139 -13.62 -5.30 -10.44
CA ALA A 139 -14.88 -4.58 -10.54
C ALA A 139 -14.62 -3.09 -10.79
N LEU A 140 -13.75 -2.45 -10.02
CA LEU A 140 -13.40 -1.04 -10.23
C LEU A 140 -12.74 -0.79 -11.59
N ARG A 141 -11.86 -1.69 -12.05
CA ARG A 141 -11.10 -1.50 -13.29
C ARG A 141 -11.96 -1.67 -14.54
N PHE A 142 -12.86 -2.64 -14.51
CA PHE A 142 -13.53 -3.18 -15.70
C PHE A 142 -15.06 -3.09 -15.65
N GLU A 143 -15.67 -2.38 -14.70
CA GLU A 143 -17.14 -2.19 -14.62
C GLU A 143 -17.77 -1.67 -15.92
N THR A 144 -17.07 -0.83 -16.69
CA THR A 144 -17.55 -0.29 -17.97
C THR A 144 -17.12 -1.10 -19.18
N HIS A 145 -16.37 -2.19 -18.99
CA HIS A 145 -15.91 -3.03 -20.10
C HIS A 145 -17.09 -3.86 -20.64
N THR A 146 -17.27 -3.90 -21.96
CA THR A 146 -18.41 -4.59 -22.61
C THR A 146 -18.54 -6.05 -22.20
N ASN A 147 -17.40 -6.74 -22.02
CA ASN A 147 -17.33 -8.16 -21.64
C ASN A 147 -17.01 -8.38 -20.16
N ASN A 148 -17.35 -7.44 -19.28
CA ASN A 148 -17.09 -7.62 -17.85
C ASN A 148 -17.87 -8.82 -17.28
N ASP A 149 -17.28 -9.53 -16.30
CA ASP A 149 -17.91 -10.66 -15.63
C ASP A 149 -17.91 -10.51 -14.10
N ILE A 150 -18.31 -9.33 -13.63
CA ILE A 150 -18.37 -9.06 -12.18
C ILE A 150 -19.33 -10.05 -11.49
N SER A 151 -20.47 -10.35 -12.11
CA SER A 151 -21.45 -11.29 -11.57
C SER A 151 -20.88 -12.71 -11.43
N GLY A 152 -20.18 -13.22 -12.45
CA GLY A 152 -19.55 -14.53 -12.40
C GLY A 152 -18.46 -14.61 -11.33
N LEU A 153 -17.61 -13.58 -11.21
CA LEU A 153 -16.60 -13.51 -10.16
C LEU A 153 -17.22 -13.47 -8.75
N VAL A 154 -18.31 -12.73 -8.54
CA VAL A 154 -19.05 -12.74 -7.27
C VAL A 154 -19.65 -14.11 -6.97
N GLN A 155 -20.13 -14.85 -7.97
CA GLN A 155 -20.62 -16.22 -7.77
C GLN A 155 -19.49 -17.18 -7.39
N LEU A 156 -18.31 -17.07 -8.00
CA LEU A 156 -17.13 -17.84 -7.59
C LEU A 156 -16.72 -17.51 -6.15
N LEU A 157 -16.74 -16.23 -5.78
CA LEU A 157 -16.44 -15.81 -4.40
C LEU A 157 -17.45 -16.37 -3.40
N LYS A 158 -18.76 -16.37 -3.73
CA LYS A 158 -19.82 -16.98 -2.90
C LYS A 158 -19.63 -18.49 -2.69
N ARG A 159 -19.09 -19.20 -3.68
CA ARG A 159 -18.78 -20.64 -3.56
C ARG A 159 -17.56 -20.88 -2.67
N ARG A 160 -16.63 -19.93 -2.65
CA ARG A 160 -15.39 -20.00 -1.87
C ARG A 160 -15.62 -19.69 -0.39
N THR A 161 -16.34 -18.62 -0.08
CA THR A 161 -16.49 -18.12 1.29
C THR A 161 -17.94 -17.97 1.71
N SER A 162 -18.23 -18.31 2.97
CA SER A 162 -19.52 -18.02 3.61
C SER A 162 -19.56 -16.62 4.24
N ASN A 163 -18.47 -15.86 4.17
CA ASN A 163 -18.38 -14.52 4.76
C ASN A 163 -19.13 -13.48 3.91
N THR A 164 -20.38 -13.23 4.29
CA THR A 164 -21.28 -12.27 3.62
C THR A 164 -20.74 -10.86 3.56
N ARG A 165 -19.88 -10.44 4.52
CA ARG A 165 -19.25 -9.12 4.52
C ARG A 165 -18.29 -8.94 3.36
N LEU A 166 -17.47 -9.96 3.07
CA LEU A 166 -16.55 -9.94 1.93
C LEU A 166 -17.32 -9.92 0.60
N ILE A 167 -18.35 -10.75 0.48
CA ILE A 167 -19.18 -10.81 -0.73
C ILE A 167 -19.87 -9.46 -0.99
N SER A 168 -20.38 -8.82 0.07
CA SER A 168 -21.05 -7.52 -0.03
C SER A 168 -20.09 -6.37 -0.31
N ALA A 169 -18.82 -6.49 0.10
CA ALA A 169 -17.80 -5.46 -0.13
C ALA A 169 -17.57 -5.17 -1.63
N VAL A 170 -17.76 -6.16 -2.50
CA VAL A 170 -17.64 -5.98 -3.96
C VAL A 170 -18.69 -5.00 -4.50
N ARG A 171 -19.93 -5.09 -4.02
CA ARG A 171 -20.97 -4.13 -4.40
C ARG A 171 -20.71 -2.78 -3.76
N ALA A 172 -20.38 -2.78 -2.47
CA ALA A 172 -20.14 -1.57 -1.72
C ALA A 172 -18.99 -0.72 -2.28
N VAL A 173 -17.94 -1.34 -2.83
CA VAL A 173 -16.83 -0.59 -3.45
C VAL A 173 -17.26 0.10 -4.76
N LEU A 174 -18.15 -0.51 -5.55
CA LEU A 174 -18.71 0.12 -6.76
C LEU A 174 -19.67 1.25 -6.40
N ASP A 175 -20.51 1.06 -5.38
CA ASP A 175 -21.42 2.10 -4.92
C ASP A 175 -20.66 3.33 -4.37
N PHE A 176 -19.50 3.09 -3.75
CA PHE A 176 -18.62 4.13 -3.22
C PHE A 176 -17.74 4.79 -4.28
N ALA A 177 -17.09 4.02 -5.14
CA ALA A 177 -16.00 4.47 -6.02
C ALA A 177 -16.11 4.00 -7.48
N GLY A 178 -17.27 3.54 -7.93
CA GLY A 178 -17.52 3.21 -9.33
C GLY A 178 -17.38 4.41 -10.27
N ALA A 179 -17.28 4.15 -11.57
CA ALA A 179 -16.94 5.11 -12.62
C ALA A 179 -17.89 6.32 -12.68
N SER A 180 -19.15 6.14 -12.29
CA SER A 180 -20.14 7.22 -12.21
C SER A 180 -20.04 8.07 -10.94
N ARG A 181 -19.31 7.61 -9.92
CA ARG A 181 -19.15 8.26 -8.62
C ARG A 181 -17.80 8.95 -8.48
N ARG A 182 -16.73 8.34 -8.98
CA ARG A 182 -15.38 8.89 -8.86
C ARG A 182 -15.19 10.06 -9.82
N GLN A 183 -14.62 11.15 -9.31
CA GLN A 183 -14.35 12.37 -10.09
C GLN A 183 -13.07 12.27 -10.94
N ASN A 184 -12.12 11.46 -10.50
CA ASN A 184 -10.79 11.35 -11.10
C ASN A 184 -10.58 10.00 -11.80
N ASP A 185 -9.69 10.01 -12.78
CA ASP A 185 -9.24 8.82 -13.46
C ASP A 185 -8.22 8.03 -12.62
N LEU A 186 -8.73 7.00 -11.92
CA LEU A 186 -7.97 6.14 -11.02
C LEU A 186 -6.92 5.27 -11.74
N PHE A 187 -7.17 4.91 -13.01
CA PHE A 187 -6.34 3.93 -13.73
C PHE A 187 -5.42 4.58 -14.78
N GLY A 188 -5.46 5.90 -14.93
CA GLY A 188 -4.52 6.64 -15.77
C GLY A 188 -4.69 6.39 -17.27
N GLY A 189 -5.93 6.39 -17.77
CA GLY A 189 -6.25 6.45 -19.19
C GLY A 189 -5.87 7.77 -19.88
N SER A 190 -5.35 8.76 -19.15
CA SER A 190 -4.78 9.98 -19.75
C SER A 190 -3.43 9.71 -20.42
N ALA A 191 -3.21 10.27 -21.62
CA ALA A 191 -1.96 10.16 -22.38
C ALA A 191 -0.69 10.52 -21.56
N MET A 192 -0.82 11.40 -20.56
CA MET A 192 0.29 11.80 -19.68
C MET A 192 0.71 10.69 -18.70
N ALA A 193 -0.24 9.87 -18.24
CA ALA A 193 0.05 8.69 -17.41
C ALA A 193 0.77 7.61 -18.24
N MET A 194 0.36 7.43 -19.50
CA MET A 194 1.00 6.53 -20.46
C MET A 194 2.47 6.93 -20.74
N THR A 195 2.76 8.22 -20.97
CA THR A 195 4.15 8.69 -21.19
C THR A 195 5.04 8.52 -19.94
N LYS A 196 4.49 8.71 -18.74
CA LYS A 196 5.24 8.56 -17.48
C LYS A 196 5.61 7.09 -17.21
N ARG A 197 4.74 6.13 -17.58
CA ARG A 197 5.02 4.70 -17.52
C ARG A 197 6.16 4.30 -18.47
N ILE A 198 6.17 4.83 -19.69
CA ILE A 198 7.26 4.59 -20.67
C ILE A 198 8.62 5.08 -20.14
N ILE A 199 8.67 6.25 -19.49
CA ILE A 199 9.92 6.79 -18.92
C ILE A 199 10.40 6.00 -17.69
N LYS A 200 9.49 5.37 -16.95
CA LYS A 200 9.82 4.51 -15.80
C LYS A 200 10.49 3.21 -16.26
N GLY A 201 10.02 2.61 -17.36
CA GLY A 201 10.66 1.44 -17.99
C GLY A 201 12.10 1.68 -18.48
N LEU A 202 12.50 2.95 -18.67
CA LEU A 202 13.87 3.31 -19.05
C LEU A 202 14.84 3.47 -17.85
N LYS A 203 14.36 3.42 -16.60
CA LYS A 203 15.16 3.73 -15.38
C LYS A 203 15.65 2.52 -14.57
N GLY A 204 15.44 1.28 -15.02
CA GLY A 204 16.00 0.10 -14.36
C GLY A 204 15.19 -1.19 -14.59
N VAL A 205 15.53 -2.25 -13.86
CA VAL A 205 14.78 -3.51 -13.86
C VAL A 205 13.41 -3.25 -13.20
N GLU A 206 12.36 -3.30 -14.01
CA GLU A 206 11.01 -3.02 -13.54
C GLU A 206 10.52 -4.15 -12.64
N ASN A 207 10.24 -3.83 -11.37
CA ASN A 207 9.69 -4.81 -10.44
C ASN A 207 8.19 -4.98 -10.73
N ILE A 208 7.82 -6.15 -11.27
CA ILE A 208 6.44 -6.50 -11.62
C ILE A 208 5.47 -6.41 -10.44
N TYR A 209 5.97 -6.51 -9.20
CA TYR A 209 5.16 -6.45 -7.99
C TYR A 209 4.89 -5.03 -7.48
N THR A 210 5.52 -4.00 -8.07
CA THR A 210 5.43 -2.60 -7.59
C THR A 210 5.32 -1.58 -8.73
N GLN A 211 4.51 -1.89 -9.74
CA GLN A 211 4.32 -1.02 -10.92
C GLN A 211 3.40 0.16 -10.59
N HIS A 212 2.30 -0.12 -9.88
CA HIS A 212 1.31 0.86 -9.42
C HIS A 212 1.98 2.02 -8.66
N GLU A 213 1.43 3.21 -8.87
CA GLU A 213 1.75 4.39 -8.09
C GLU A 213 0.44 5.03 -7.60
N PRO A 214 0.34 5.41 -6.32
CA PRO A 214 -0.84 6.06 -5.81
C PRO A 214 -1.06 7.39 -6.55
N TYR A 215 -2.33 7.76 -6.75
CA TYR A 215 -2.71 9.01 -7.42
C TYR A 215 -2.02 10.25 -6.81
N LEU A 216 -1.71 10.19 -5.50
CA LEU A 216 -0.94 11.21 -4.79
C LEU A 216 0.39 11.56 -5.47
N CYS A 217 1.08 10.61 -6.10
CA CYS A 217 2.29 10.88 -6.88
C CYS A 217 2.03 11.87 -8.03
N GLN A 218 0.88 11.73 -8.71
CA GLN A 218 0.50 12.62 -9.81
C GLN A 218 0.11 14.00 -9.29
N LEU A 219 -0.59 14.05 -8.14
CA LEU A 219 -0.98 15.29 -7.49
C LEU A 219 0.25 16.12 -7.09
N ILE A 220 1.23 15.50 -6.43
CA ILE A 220 2.48 16.15 -6.02
C ILE A 220 3.25 16.67 -7.23
N ASP A 221 3.36 15.87 -8.31
CA ASP A 221 4.03 16.29 -9.54
C ASP A 221 3.32 17.48 -10.22
N SER A 222 1.98 17.49 -10.22
CA SER A 222 1.19 18.59 -10.79
C SER A 222 1.34 19.88 -9.98
N ILE A 223 1.40 19.78 -8.65
CA ILE A 223 1.67 20.93 -7.77
C ILE A 223 3.09 21.47 -8.03
N ALA A 224 4.10 20.60 -8.05
CA ALA A 224 5.49 20.99 -8.29
C ALA A 224 5.69 21.71 -9.64
N LYS A 225 4.87 21.36 -10.64
CA LYS A 225 4.90 21.95 -11.99
C LYS A 225 3.95 23.14 -12.16
N GLY A 226 3.14 23.48 -11.16
CA GLY A 226 2.12 24.52 -11.26
C GLY A 226 1.03 24.20 -12.28
N ARG A 227 0.69 22.93 -12.47
CA ARG A 227 -0.30 22.44 -13.46
C ARG A 227 -1.48 21.71 -12.81
N LEU A 228 -1.71 21.97 -11.53
CA LEU A 228 -2.87 21.41 -10.85
C LEU A 228 -4.14 22.04 -11.43
N SER A 229 -5.12 21.21 -11.79
CA SER A 229 -6.39 21.70 -12.35
C SER A 229 -7.17 22.49 -11.30
N GLU A 230 -7.44 23.77 -11.56
CA GLU A 230 -8.26 24.62 -10.69
C GLU A 230 -9.75 24.20 -10.72
N THR A 231 -10.21 23.57 -11.80
CA THR A 231 -11.57 23.02 -11.88
C THR A 231 -11.76 21.83 -10.93
N ALA A 232 -10.78 20.92 -10.88
CA ALA A 232 -10.82 19.76 -9.99
C ALA A 232 -10.39 20.09 -8.55
N TYR A 233 -9.51 21.09 -8.39
CA TYR A 233 -8.95 21.53 -7.12
C TYR A 233 -9.06 23.05 -6.96
N PRO A 234 -10.27 23.58 -6.70
CA PRO A 234 -10.48 25.02 -6.59
C PRO A 234 -9.84 25.61 -5.33
N HIS A 235 -9.39 26.86 -5.44
CA HIS A 235 -8.89 27.61 -4.30
C HIS A 235 -10.03 28.18 -3.45
N VAL A 236 -9.92 28.08 -2.12
CA VAL A 236 -10.87 28.69 -1.18
C VAL A 236 -10.60 30.19 -1.00
N THR A 237 -9.33 30.59 -1.08
CA THR A 237 -8.87 31.98 -1.02
C THR A 237 -8.26 32.39 -2.35
N ALA A 238 -7.95 33.68 -2.55
CA ALA A 238 -7.26 34.14 -3.75
C ALA A 238 -6.01 33.29 -4.05
N ALA A 239 -5.83 32.92 -5.31
CA ALA A 239 -4.69 32.12 -5.75
C ALA A 239 -3.39 32.88 -5.49
N HIS A 240 -2.44 32.21 -4.84
CA HIS A 240 -1.12 32.80 -4.62
C HIS A 240 -0.28 32.52 -5.87
N SER A 241 0.23 33.57 -6.53
CA SER A 241 1.09 33.45 -7.71
C SER A 241 2.52 32.98 -7.39
N ASN A 242 2.78 32.56 -6.14
CA ASN A 242 4.11 32.24 -5.65
C ASN A 242 4.39 30.74 -5.74
N ARG A 243 5.69 30.40 -5.82
CA ARG A 243 6.18 29.03 -5.71
C ARG A 243 5.68 28.40 -4.41
N ILE A 244 5.15 27.18 -4.52
CA ILE A 244 4.71 26.40 -3.37
C ILE A 244 5.91 25.64 -2.80
N ASP A 245 6.44 26.10 -1.66
CA ASP A 245 7.59 25.46 -1.02
C ASP A 245 7.21 24.27 -0.13
N ASN A 246 5.99 24.32 0.43
CA ASN A 246 5.46 23.35 1.39
C ASN A 246 4.00 23.01 1.05
N VAL A 247 3.66 21.72 1.14
CA VAL A 247 2.32 21.20 0.88
C VAL A 247 1.92 20.30 2.04
N ILE A 248 0.70 20.50 2.55
CA ILE A 248 0.07 19.58 3.49
C ILE A 248 -1.06 18.87 2.74
N VAL A 249 -1.00 17.54 2.69
CA VAL A 249 -2.05 16.71 2.10
C VAL A 249 -2.80 16.04 3.24
N PHE A 250 -4.10 16.33 3.37
CA PHE A 250 -4.97 15.69 4.35
C PHE A 250 -5.94 14.72 3.68
N ILE A 251 -5.79 13.42 3.93
CA ILE A 251 -6.67 12.38 3.38
C ILE A 251 -7.80 12.07 4.36
N ILE A 252 -9.01 12.48 4.01
CA ILE A 252 -10.24 12.14 4.75
C ILE A 252 -10.60 10.68 4.47
N GLY A 253 -10.90 9.92 5.51
CA GLY A 253 -11.22 8.48 5.42
C GLY A 253 -10.02 7.58 5.73
N GLY A 254 -8.81 8.08 5.53
CA GLY A 254 -7.56 7.45 5.95
C GLY A 254 -6.53 7.34 4.84
N ALA A 255 -5.25 7.39 5.19
CA ALA A 255 -4.13 7.21 4.27
C ALA A 255 -3.55 5.79 4.36
N THR A 256 -2.80 5.40 3.34
CA THR A 256 -2.12 4.11 3.24
C THR A 256 -0.62 4.25 3.46
N TYR A 257 0.04 3.14 3.82
CA TYR A 257 1.51 3.12 3.89
C TYR A 257 2.18 3.33 2.53
N GLU A 258 1.51 3.00 1.42
CA GLU A 258 1.98 3.28 0.07
C GLU A 258 1.99 4.79 -0.22
N GLU A 259 0.94 5.53 0.16
CA GLU A 259 0.91 6.99 0.06
C GLU A 259 1.96 7.64 0.97
N SER A 260 2.18 7.11 2.17
CA SER A 260 3.28 7.54 3.04
C SER A 260 4.64 7.35 2.37
N ARG A 261 4.86 6.21 1.70
CA ARG A 261 6.08 5.95 0.91
C ARG A 261 6.22 6.92 -0.26
N ALA A 262 5.12 7.26 -0.94
CA ALA A 262 5.11 8.23 -2.04
C ALA A 262 5.58 9.62 -1.56
N VAL A 263 5.05 10.08 -0.43
CA VAL A 263 5.46 11.34 0.21
C VAL A 263 6.92 11.31 0.66
N TYR A 264 7.35 10.23 1.30
CA TYR A 264 8.76 10.04 1.65
C TYR A 264 9.68 10.14 0.42
N SER A 265 9.30 9.46 -0.67
CA SER A 265 10.08 9.44 -1.92
C SER A 265 10.10 10.80 -2.62
N ALA A 266 9.03 11.59 -2.50
CA ALA A 266 9.02 12.97 -2.98
C ALA A 266 9.97 13.87 -2.17
N ASN A 267 9.95 13.76 -0.84
CA ASN A 267 10.83 14.52 0.04
C ASN A 267 12.31 14.15 -0.12
N GLU A 268 12.62 12.87 -0.32
CA GLU A 268 13.98 12.42 -0.61
C GLU A 268 14.50 12.99 -1.93
N ARG A 269 13.68 12.99 -3.00
CA ARG A 269 14.04 13.61 -4.29
C ARG A 269 14.31 15.11 -4.17
N LYS A 270 13.60 15.81 -3.27
CA LYS A 270 13.89 17.22 -2.94
C LYS A 270 15.25 17.35 -2.24
N ARG A 271 15.50 16.51 -1.22
CA ARG A 271 16.74 16.53 -0.42
C ARG A 271 17.99 16.24 -1.25
N THR A 272 17.91 15.33 -2.21
CA THR A 272 19.03 14.96 -3.10
C THR A 272 19.16 15.86 -4.33
N GLY A 273 18.27 16.85 -4.50
CA GLY A 273 18.24 17.73 -5.69
C GLY A 273 17.79 17.04 -6.98
N SER A 274 17.40 15.76 -6.91
CA SER A 274 17.01 14.95 -8.08
C SER A 274 15.58 15.23 -8.58
N GLY A 275 14.77 15.95 -7.79
CA GLY A 275 13.37 16.30 -8.09
C GLY A 275 13.18 17.59 -8.90
N GLY A 276 14.26 18.24 -9.34
CA GLY A 276 14.21 19.60 -9.89
C GLY A 276 13.98 20.65 -8.79
N GLY A 277 14.56 21.85 -8.94
CA GLY A 277 14.63 22.88 -7.89
C GLY A 277 13.30 23.42 -7.37
N ASN A 278 12.15 22.99 -7.93
CA ASN A 278 10.81 23.48 -7.58
C ASN A 278 9.92 22.43 -6.86
N SER A 279 10.45 21.27 -6.44
CA SER A 279 9.63 20.29 -5.70
C SER A 279 9.30 20.77 -4.27
N PRO A 280 8.01 20.80 -3.86
CA PRO A 280 7.64 21.17 -2.51
C PRO A 280 8.06 20.11 -1.48
N ALA A 281 8.21 20.52 -0.22
CA ALA A 281 8.21 19.57 0.89
C ALA A 281 6.76 19.17 1.18
N VAL A 282 6.51 17.88 1.35
CA VAL A 282 5.15 17.34 1.49
C VAL A 282 4.98 16.70 2.86
N LEU A 283 3.91 17.08 3.56
CA LEU A 283 3.45 16.45 4.80
C LEU A 283 2.13 15.72 4.55
N LEU A 284 2.06 14.44 4.89
CA LEU A 284 0.84 13.64 4.81
C LEU A 284 0.15 13.59 6.17
N LEU A 285 -1.12 13.94 6.18
CA LEU A 285 -2.03 13.81 7.31
C LEU A 285 -3.24 12.99 6.88
N SER A 286 -3.88 12.32 7.83
CA SER A 286 -5.11 11.59 7.57
C SER A 286 -5.89 11.35 8.85
N THR A 287 -7.16 10.94 8.71
CA THR A 287 -7.99 10.54 9.86
C THR A 287 -7.51 9.24 10.50
N CYS A 288 -6.90 8.33 9.73
CA CYS A 288 -6.31 7.09 10.22
C CYS A 288 -5.37 6.45 9.18
N MET A 289 -4.53 5.51 9.60
CA MET A 289 -3.76 4.67 8.68
C MET A 289 -4.50 3.37 8.37
N LEU A 290 -4.66 3.09 7.08
CA LEU A 290 -5.43 1.97 6.55
C LEU A 290 -4.53 0.88 5.95
N ASN A 291 -5.04 -0.34 6.02
CA ASN A 291 -4.62 -1.48 5.23
C ASN A 291 -5.86 -2.12 4.56
N ALA A 292 -5.66 -3.07 3.66
CA ALA A 292 -6.76 -3.69 2.91
C ALA A 292 -7.88 -4.27 3.81
N LYS A 293 -7.51 -4.87 4.95
CA LYS A 293 -8.47 -5.46 5.90
C LYS A 293 -9.33 -4.39 6.58
N ARG A 294 -8.72 -3.28 7.02
CA ARG A 294 -9.45 -2.14 7.62
C ARG A 294 -10.29 -1.40 6.58
N PHE A 295 -9.79 -1.27 5.36
CA PHE A 295 -10.50 -0.60 4.27
C PHE A 295 -11.75 -1.38 3.83
N GLY A 296 -11.66 -2.71 3.68
CA GLY A 296 -12.82 -3.54 3.37
C GLY A 296 -13.90 -3.47 4.46
N PHE A 297 -13.48 -3.40 5.73
CA PHE A 297 -14.42 -3.17 6.84
C PHE A 297 -15.06 -1.79 6.79
N PHE A 298 -14.28 -0.74 6.48
CA PHE A 298 -14.76 0.63 6.35
C PHE A 298 -15.81 0.78 5.25
N ILE A 299 -15.55 0.22 4.06
CA ILE A 299 -16.50 0.25 2.94
C ILE A 299 -17.80 -0.48 3.30
N TYR A 300 -17.69 -1.68 3.89
CA TYR A 300 -18.88 -2.42 4.32
C TYR A 300 -19.70 -1.64 5.35
N PHE A 301 -19.03 -0.97 6.29
CA PHE A 301 -19.69 -0.14 7.30
C PHE A 301 -20.40 1.07 6.65
N MET A 302 -19.74 1.76 5.71
CA MET A 302 -20.33 2.87 4.96
C MET A 302 -21.50 2.50 4.05
N HIS A 303 -21.58 1.24 3.61
CA HIS A 303 -22.70 0.74 2.82
C HIS A 303 -23.85 0.22 3.71
N SER A 304 -23.55 -0.34 4.89
CA SER A 304 -24.56 -0.92 5.79
C SER A 304 -25.34 0.13 6.59
N PHE A 305 -24.72 1.26 6.85
CA PHE A 305 -25.41 2.49 7.24
C PHE A 305 -25.53 3.30 5.96
N GLU A 306 -26.72 3.69 5.51
CA GLU A 306 -26.93 4.52 4.31
C GLU A 306 -26.23 5.90 4.39
N PHE A 307 -24.90 5.94 4.47
CA PHE A 307 -24.09 7.13 4.30
C PHE A 307 -23.91 7.36 2.80
N CYS A 308 -25.04 7.43 2.10
CA CYS A 308 -25.13 7.89 0.73
C CYS A 308 -25.02 9.42 0.72
N SER A 309 -23.87 9.95 1.14
CA SER A 309 -23.35 11.27 0.76
C SER A 309 -22.10 11.59 1.58
N VAL A 310 -20.93 11.45 0.95
CA VAL A 310 -19.67 12.01 1.47
C VAL A 310 -19.72 13.55 1.49
N SER A 311 -20.77 14.21 0.98
CA SER A 311 -21.03 15.63 1.23
C SER A 311 -21.59 15.90 2.64
N SER A 312 -22.11 14.90 3.35
CA SER A 312 -22.74 15.12 4.67
C SER A 312 -21.74 15.14 5.83
N PHE A 313 -20.53 14.61 5.67
CA PHE A 313 -19.47 14.76 6.69
C PHE A 313 -18.85 16.16 6.67
N VAL A 314 -18.99 16.91 5.58
CA VAL A 314 -18.61 18.33 5.49
C VAL A 314 -19.67 19.25 6.11
N CYS A 315 -20.89 18.76 6.39
CA CYS A 315 -21.99 19.57 6.91
C CYS A 315 -22.30 19.40 8.41
N ASN A 316 -21.44 18.71 9.18
CA ASN A 316 -21.56 18.64 10.65
C ASN A 316 -20.47 19.43 11.40
N SER A 317 -19.93 20.48 10.76
CA SER A 317 -19.16 21.54 11.44
C SER A 317 -20.05 22.50 12.25
N LYS A 318 -21.38 22.39 12.16
CA LYS A 318 -22.34 23.18 12.98
C LYS A 318 -22.62 22.61 14.37
N LEU A 319 -22.04 21.46 14.73
CA LEU A 319 -22.19 20.86 16.07
C LEU A 319 -21.04 21.22 17.03
N PHE A 320 -20.04 21.99 16.57
CA PHE A 320 -18.96 22.52 17.42
C PHE A 320 -19.10 24.02 17.77
N SER A 321 -20.17 24.69 17.35
CA SER A 321 -20.39 26.12 17.64
C SER A 321 -21.30 26.40 18.85
N ASN A 322 -21.67 25.39 19.65
CA ASN A 322 -22.49 25.58 20.87
C ASN A 322 -21.82 25.08 22.16
N LEU A 323 -20.48 25.02 22.20
CA LEU A 323 -19.70 24.80 23.42
C LEU A 323 -18.74 25.95 23.74
N GLN A 324 -19.08 27.15 23.27
CA GLN A 324 -18.55 28.40 23.81
C GLN A 324 -19.71 29.38 23.97
N ASN A 325 -20.43 29.24 25.08
CA ASN A 325 -20.99 30.30 25.93
C ASN A 325 -21.43 29.65 27.25
#